data_AF-A0A7C3WVK7-F1
#
_entry.id   AF-A0A7C3WVK7-F1
#
_cell.length_a   1.000
_cell.length_b   1.000
_cell.length_c   1.000
_cell.angle_alpha   90.00
_cell.angle_beta   90.00
_cell.angle_gamma   90.00
#
_symmetry.space_group_name_H-M   'P 1'
#
loop_
_entity.id
_entity.type
_entity.pdbx_description
1 polymer ?
#
loop_
_entity_poly.entity_id
_entity_poly.type
_entity_poly.pdbx_seq_one_letter_code
_entity_poly.pdbx_strand_id
1 'polypeptide(L)'
;MNRKGKKTEKYTPEFEQEVVKYIDLVFSVAFRLTRNREDAQDLTQSTMVKAFRFHEQFEKGTNMKAWLLTILRNTFINEYRK
;
A
#
# COMPACT_ATOMS: atom_id res chain seq x y z
N MET A 1 3.70 -35.46 -10.96
CA MET A 1 2.44 -34.78 -10.56
C MET A 1 2.66 -33.27 -10.60
N ASN A 2 2.42 -32.66 -11.76
CA ASN A 2 2.65 -31.23 -11.97
C ASN A 2 1.33 -30.48 -11.71
N ARG A 3 1.16 -29.95 -10.49
CA ARG A 3 0.04 -29.09 -10.13
C ARG A 3 0.58 -27.95 -9.29
N LYS A 4 0.86 -26.81 -9.93
CA LYS A 4 0.28 -25.49 -9.62
C LYS A 4 0.61 -24.59 -10.83
N GLY A 5 -0.42 -24.18 -11.56
CA GLY A 5 -0.27 -23.12 -12.55
C GLY A 5 0.32 -21.91 -11.84
N LYS A 6 1.49 -21.46 -12.28
CA LYS A 6 2.08 -20.20 -11.83
C LYS A 6 1.06 -19.11 -12.16
N LYS A 7 0.33 -18.62 -11.16
CA LYS A 7 -0.30 -17.30 -11.27
C LYS A 7 0.86 -16.37 -11.66
N THR A 8 0.70 -15.62 -12.73
CA THR A 8 1.64 -14.56 -13.09
C THR A 8 1.69 -13.59 -11.92
N GLU A 9 2.69 -13.76 -11.05
CA GLU A 9 2.97 -12.81 -9.96
C GLU A 9 3.23 -11.46 -10.62
N LYS A 10 2.35 -10.50 -10.35
CA LYS A 10 2.43 -9.17 -10.95
C LYS A 10 3.66 -8.42 -10.42
N TYR A 11 4.01 -8.62 -9.17
CA TYR A 11 5.14 -7.99 -8.47
C TYR A 11 6.11 -9.05 -7.92
N THR A 12 7.33 -8.65 -7.57
CA THR A 12 8.32 -9.58 -7.01
C THR A 12 8.08 -9.85 -5.51
N PRO A 13 8.50 -11.00 -4.98
CA PRO A 13 8.41 -11.29 -3.54
C PRO A 13 9.13 -10.26 -2.66
N GLU A 14 10.24 -9.70 -3.14
CA GLU A 14 10.99 -8.67 -2.40
C GLU A 14 10.18 -7.38 -2.29
N PHE A 15 9.48 -6.99 -3.36
CA PHE A 15 8.57 -5.84 -3.33
C PHE A 15 7.46 -6.06 -2.30
N GLU A 16 6.83 -7.23 -2.31
CA GLU A 16 5.78 -7.56 -1.34
C GLU A 16 6.30 -7.46 0.10
N GLN A 17 7.45 -8.05 0.38
CA GLN A 17 8.05 -7.98 1.71
C GLN A 17 8.39 -6.55 2.12
N GLU A 18 8.95 -5.74 1.22
CA GLU A 18 9.23 -4.32 1.50
C GLU A 18 7.96 -3.52 1.78
N VAL A 19 6.89 -3.75 1.02
CA VAL A 19 5.60 -3.06 1.20
C VAL A 19 4.94 -3.45 2.53
N VAL A 20 4.87 -4.75 2.84
CA VAL A 20 4.19 -5.27 4.04
C VAL A 20 4.86 -4.80 5.33
N LYS A 21 6.19 -4.60 5.34
CA LYS A 21 6.93 -4.04 6.49
C LYS A 21 6.42 -2.67 6.95
N TYR A 22 5.74 -1.92 6.08
CA TYR A 22 5.26 -0.57 6.39
C TYR A 22 3.76 -0.50 6.71
N ILE A 23 3.03 -1.62 6.81
CA ILE A 23 1.59 -1.61 7.09
C ILE A 23 1.27 -0.86 8.40
N ASP A 24 1.97 -1.16 9.49
CA ASP A 24 1.72 -0.50 10.78
C ASP A 24 2.01 1.00 10.75
N LEU A 25 3.02 1.40 9.97
CA LEU A 25 3.33 2.81 9.74
C LEU A 25 2.22 3.50 8.94
N VAL A 26 1.76 2.88 7.86
CA VAL A 26 0.66 3.40 7.03
C VAL A 26 -0.59 3.56 7.88
N PHE A 27 -0.93 2.55 8.70
CA PHE A 27 -2.05 2.63 9.65
C PHE A 27 -1.88 3.76 10.67
N SER A 28 -0.69 3.89 11.27
CA SER A 28 -0.40 4.95 12.24
C SER A 28 -0.58 6.35 11.63
N VAL A 29 -0.19 6.54 10.36
CA VAL A 29 -0.38 7.82 9.65
C VAL A 29 -1.84 8.01 9.24
N ALA A 30 -2.51 6.97 8.75
CA ALA A 30 -3.94 6.98 8.42
C ALA A 30 -4.78 7.39 9.64
N PHE A 31 -4.49 6.81 10.80
CA PHE A 31 -5.18 7.12 12.05
C PHE A 31 -5.01 8.58 12.49
N ARG A 32 -3.84 9.17 12.27
CA ARG A 32 -3.62 10.61 12.53
C ARG A 32 -4.44 11.51 11.59
N LEU A 33 -4.71 11.06 10.37
CA LEU A 33 -5.49 11.79 9.37
C LEU A 33 -6.99 11.69 9.62
N THR A 34 -7.50 10.49 9.90
CA THR A 34 -8.94 10.22 10.02
C THR A 34 -9.46 10.45 11.44
N ARG A 35 -8.62 10.24 12.47
CA ARG A 35 -9.00 10.21 13.90
C ARG A 35 -10.11 9.19 14.23
N ASN A 36 -10.35 8.24 13.34
CA ASN A 36 -11.28 7.14 13.48
C ASN A 36 -10.57 5.84 13.09
N ARG A 37 -10.71 4.81 13.92
CA ARG A 37 -10.03 3.51 13.73
C ARG A 37 -10.52 2.78 12.48
N GLU A 38 -11.82 2.74 12.23
CA GLU A 38 -12.41 2.05 11.09
C GLU A 38 -11.97 2.75 9.79
N ASP A 39 -12.14 4.07 9.72
CA ASP A 39 -11.67 4.89 8.60
C ASP A 39 -10.17 4.73 8.34
N ALA A 40 -9.36 4.59 9.40
CA ALA A 40 -7.93 4.36 9.28
C ALA A 40 -7.60 2.97 8.74
N GLN A 41 -8.36 1.94 9.13
CA GLN A 41 -8.23 0.59 8.60
C GLN A 41 -8.57 0.58 7.10
N ASP A 42 -9.68 1.20 6.72
CA ASP A 42 -10.13 1.28 5.34
C ASP A 42 -9.14 2.06 4.47
N LEU A 43 -8.68 3.22 4.94
CA LEU A 43 -7.68 4.02 4.24
C LEU A 43 -6.35 3.26 4.08
N THR A 44 -5.96 2.50 5.10
CA THR A 44 -4.76 1.64 5.03
C THR A 44 -4.93 0.56 3.96
N GLN A 45 -6.04 -0.16 3.99
CA GLN A 45 -6.33 -1.20 2.99
C GLN A 45 -6.36 -0.64 1.56
N SER A 46 -7.07 0.46 1.33
CA SER A 46 -7.10 1.15 0.05
C SER A 46 -5.71 1.57 -0.42
N THR A 47 -4.85 2.03 0.49
CA THR A 47 -3.45 2.37 0.21
C THR A 47 -2.66 1.15 -0.22
N MET A 48 -2.76 0.03 0.51
CA MET A 48 -2.04 -1.20 0.17
C MET A 48 -2.49 -1.77 -1.18
N VAL A 49 -3.80 -1.82 -1.44
CA VAL A 49 -4.35 -2.26 -2.73
C VAL A 49 -3.81 -1.40 -3.87
N LYS A 50 -3.74 -0.08 -3.70
CA LYS A 50 -3.16 0.84 -4.70
C LYS A 50 -1.66 0.64 -4.85
N ALA A 51 -0.91 0.41 -3.78
CA ALA A 51 0.51 0.11 -3.84
C ALA A 51 0.78 -1.15 -4.68
N PHE A 52 0.05 -2.24 -4.43
CA PHE A 52 0.15 -3.46 -5.24
C PHE A 52 -0.36 -3.27 -6.66
N ARG A 53 -1.33 -2.38 -6.91
CA ARG A 53 -1.81 -2.06 -8.27
C ARG A 53 -0.78 -1.25 -9.07
N PHE A 54 -0.06 -0.35 -8.42
CA PHE A 54 0.91 0.55 -9.05
C PHE A 54 2.37 0.10 -8.85
N HIS A 55 2.59 -1.19 -8.55
CA HIS A 55 3.92 -1.72 -8.25
C HIS A 55 4.94 -1.45 -9.39
N GLU A 56 4.51 -1.41 -10.66
CA GLU A 56 5.37 -1.11 -11.81
C GLU A 56 5.90 0.33 -11.81
N GLN A 57 5.24 1.24 -11.08
CA GLN A 57 5.68 2.63 -10.94
C GLN A 57 6.70 2.82 -9.81
N PHE A 58 6.95 1.79 -9.01
CA PHE A 58 7.97 1.84 -7.97
C PHE A 58 9.34 1.51 -8.57
N GLU A 59 10.27 2.46 -8.48
CA GLU A 59 11.65 2.24 -8.88
C GLU A 59 12.46 1.67 -7.71
N LYS A 60 13.03 0.48 -7.90
CA LYS A 60 13.84 -0.19 -6.88
C LYS A 60 15.06 0.67 -6.52
N GLY A 61 15.30 0.84 -5.22
CA GLY A 61 16.36 1.72 -4.70
C GLY A 61 15.86 3.10 -4.27
N THR A 62 14.62 3.45 -4.62
CA THR A 62 13.94 4.61 -4.05
C THR A 62 13.32 4.31 -2.68
N ASN A 63 12.82 5.36 -2.01
CA ASN A 63 12.30 5.26 -0.65
C ASN A 63 10.87 4.70 -0.62
N MET A 64 10.73 3.40 -0.37
CA MET A 64 9.44 2.69 -0.24
C MET A 64 8.48 3.38 0.74
N LYS A 65 8.98 3.78 1.91
CA LYS A 65 8.19 4.52 2.91
C LYS A 65 7.61 5.81 2.34
N ALA A 66 8.44 6.63 1.68
CA ALA A 66 7.98 7.89 1.10
C ALA A 66 6.92 7.64 0.01
N TRP A 67 7.14 6.64 -0.84
CA TRP A 67 6.21 6.26 -1.90
C TRP A 67 4.84 5.81 -1.35
N LEU A 68 4.82 4.94 -0.34
CA LEU A 68 3.58 4.52 0.33
C LEU A 68 2.83 5.69 0.99
N LEU A 69 3.55 6.61 1.64
CA LEU A 69 2.94 7.79 2.25
C LEU A 69 2.37 8.77 1.21
N THR A 70 2.93 8.81 0.00
CA THR A 70 2.36 9.56 -1.13
C THR A 70 1.03 8.94 -1.58
N ILE A 71 0.97 7.62 -1.76
CA ILE A 71 -0.28 6.91 -2.11
C ILE A 71 -1.34 7.12 -1.03
N LEU A 72 -0.96 7.03 0.25
CA LEU A 72 -1.85 7.26 1.39
C LEU A 72 -2.46 8.66 1.35
N ARG A 73 -1.63 9.70 1.21
CA ARG A 73 -2.09 11.11 1.19
C ARG A 73 -3.01 11.38 0.00
N ASN A 74 -2.66 10.87 -1.19
CA ASN A 74 -3.48 11.01 -2.39
C ASN A 74 -4.82 10.28 -2.23
N THR A 75 -4.81 9.11 -1.61
CA THR A 75 -6.04 8.33 -1.32
C THR A 75 -6.93 9.10 -0.35
N PHE A 76 -6.38 9.59 0.76
CA PHE A 76 -7.11 10.38 1.75
C PHE A 76 -7.75 11.63 1.14
N ILE A 77 -6.99 12.41 0.35
CA ILE A 77 -7.51 13.63 -0.29
C ILE A 77 -8.68 13.31 -1.22
N ASN A 78 -8.56 12.25 -2.02
CA ASN A 78 -9.60 11.89 -3.00
C ASN A 78 -10.88 11.34 -2.37
N GLU A 79 -10.76 10.66 -1.23
CA GLU A 79 -11.89 9.97 -0.58
C GLU A 79 -12.57 10.85 0.49
N TYR A 80 -11.83 11.72 1.19
CA TYR A 80 -12.34 12.48 2.34
C TYR A 80 -12.53 14.00 2.12
N ARG A 81 -12.05 14.58 1.01
CA ARG A 81 -12.23 16.02 0.72
C ARG A 81 -13.22 16.32 -0.42
N LYS A 82 -14.12 15.37 -0.73
CA LYS A 82 -15.25 15.62 -1.63
C LYS A 82 -16.45 16.18 -0.89
#